data_AF-A4CV37-F1
#
_entry.id   AF-A4CV37-F1
#
_cell.length_a   1.000
_cell.length_b   1.000
_cell.length_c   1.000
_cell.angle_alpha   90.00
_cell.angle_beta   90.00
_cell.angle_gamma   90.00
#
_symmetry.space_group_name_H-M   'P 1'
#
loop_
_entity.id
_entity.type
_entity.pdbx_description
1 polymer ?
#
loop_
_entity_poly.entity_id
_entity_poly.type
_entity_poly.pdbx_seq_one_letter_code
_entity_poly.pdbx_strand_id
1 'polypeptide(L)'
;MRWKLVLASLILGSFASTSKADTSSVTLQSGQSIMQANASLTASGWRPAPERPVLDFEKTLSGTDLQALASCSGTGPGFCRYDYQRDGQRLFVVTVADGSRPDNAGIVSQWWTEP
;
A
#
# COMPACT_ATOMS: atom_id res chain seq x y z
N MET A 1 -45.15 -60.20 10.12
CA MET A 1 -43.78 -59.69 10.29
C MET A 1 -43.77 -58.22 9.87
N ARG A 2 -43.61 -57.26 10.79
CA ARG A 2 -43.54 -55.82 10.46
C ARG A 2 -42.15 -55.32 10.84
N TRP A 3 -41.33 -55.08 9.83
CA TRP A 3 -39.94 -54.63 9.93
C TRP A 3 -39.91 -53.12 10.13
N LYS A 4 -39.02 -52.71 11.05
CA LYS A 4 -38.70 -51.35 11.55
C LYS A 4 -38.34 -50.35 10.45
N LEU A 5 -38.35 -49.05 10.76
CA LEU A 5 -37.27 -48.13 10.40
C LEU A 5 -37.32 -46.90 11.31
N VAL A 6 -36.33 -46.80 12.17
CA VAL A 6 -36.02 -45.63 13.01
C VAL A 6 -35.12 -44.74 12.16
N LEU A 7 -35.59 -43.54 11.82
CA LEU A 7 -34.78 -42.53 11.14
C LEU A 7 -33.95 -41.77 12.18
N ALA A 8 -32.64 -42.01 12.18
CA ALA A 8 -31.67 -41.22 12.92
C ALA A 8 -31.34 -39.95 12.13
N SER A 9 -31.69 -38.79 12.67
CA SER A 9 -31.37 -37.48 12.09
C SER A 9 -29.92 -37.12 12.39
N LEU A 10 -29.06 -37.13 11.36
CA LEU A 10 -27.72 -36.53 11.40
C LEU A 10 -27.85 -35.01 11.35
N ILE A 11 -27.48 -34.35 12.45
CA ILE A 11 -27.34 -32.90 12.51
C ILE A 11 -25.95 -32.56 11.92
N LEU A 12 -25.92 -32.17 10.64
CA LEU A 12 -24.71 -31.60 10.05
C LEU A 12 -24.50 -30.19 10.62
N GLY A 13 -23.60 -30.06 11.59
CA GLY A 13 -23.12 -28.76 12.05
C GLY A 13 -22.30 -28.09 10.96
N SER A 14 -22.82 -26.99 10.41
CA SER A 14 -22.09 -26.14 9.47
C SER A 14 -21.06 -25.31 10.25
N PHE A 15 -19.78 -25.62 10.08
CA PHE A 15 -18.71 -24.71 10.47
C PHE A 15 -18.76 -23.50 9.55
N ALA A 16 -19.27 -22.38 10.04
CA ALA A 16 -19.16 -21.10 9.36
C ALA A 16 -17.70 -20.65 9.44
N SER A 17 -16.91 -21.01 8.42
CA SER A 17 -15.59 -20.41 8.20
C SER A 17 -15.79 -18.92 7.92
N THR A 18 -15.61 -18.09 8.93
CA THR A 18 -15.52 -16.64 8.75
C THR A 18 -14.17 -16.35 8.11
N SER A 19 -14.11 -16.35 6.78
CA SER A 19 -12.99 -15.77 6.06
C SER A 19 -12.96 -14.28 6.40
N LYS A 20 -11.99 -13.85 7.22
CA LYS A 20 -11.58 -12.44 7.23
C LYS A 20 -11.24 -12.11 5.78
N ALA A 21 -12.01 -11.21 5.17
CA ALA A 21 -11.69 -10.68 3.87
C ALA A 21 -10.22 -10.23 3.90
N ASP A 22 -9.44 -10.75 2.95
CA ASP A 22 -8.04 -10.40 2.78
C ASP A 22 -7.97 -8.87 2.70
N THR A 23 -7.36 -8.25 3.70
CA THR A 23 -7.24 -6.80 3.84
C THR A 23 -6.33 -6.29 2.74
N SER A 24 -6.91 -6.15 1.55
CA SER A 24 -6.47 -5.45 0.35
C SER A 24 -4.94 -5.35 0.25
N SER A 25 -4.34 -6.37 -0.35
CA SER A 25 -2.92 -6.37 -0.68
C SER A 25 -2.53 -5.06 -1.38
N VAL A 26 -1.46 -4.44 -0.89
CA VAL A 26 -0.91 -3.23 -1.51
C VAL A 26 -0.31 -3.62 -2.85
N THR A 27 -0.97 -3.25 -3.94
CA THR A 27 -0.48 -3.51 -5.30
C THR A 27 0.49 -2.43 -5.72
N LEU A 28 1.78 -2.68 -5.51
CA LEU A 28 2.88 -1.87 -6.03
C LEU A 28 3.82 -2.73 -6.87
N GLN A 29 4.49 -2.10 -7.83
CA GLN A 29 5.47 -2.73 -8.72
C GLN A 29 6.80 -2.00 -8.60
N SER A 30 7.89 -2.75 -8.48
CA SER A 30 9.24 -2.16 -8.55
C SER A 30 9.45 -1.55 -9.94
N GLY A 31 10.03 -0.35 -9.98
CA GLY A 31 10.28 0.41 -11.20
C GLY A 31 9.10 1.24 -11.71
N GLN A 32 7.90 1.11 -11.16
CA GLN A 32 6.78 1.97 -11.57
C GLN A 32 6.98 3.42 -11.07
N SER A 33 6.43 4.40 -11.78
CA SER A 33 6.49 5.80 -11.35
C SER A 33 5.73 6.01 -10.04
N ILE A 34 6.27 6.83 -9.14
CA ILE A 34 5.55 7.23 -7.92
C ILE A 34 4.23 7.95 -8.21
N MET A 35 4.11 8.66 -9.34
CA MET A 35 2.85 9.30 -9.74
C MET A 35 1.76 8.25 -10.00
N GLN A 36 2.13 7.15 -10.68
CA GLN A 36 1.22 6.03 -10.95
C GLN A 36 0.90 5.26 -9.67
N ALA A 37 1.91 5.02 -8.83
CA ALA A 37 1.71 4.40 -7.52
C ALA A 37 0.73 5.21 -6.65
N ASN A 38 0.94 6.53 -6.54
CA ASN A 38 0.07 7.41 -5.77
C ASN A 38 -1.38 7.38 -6.28
N ALA A 39 -1.59 7.43 -7.60
CA ALA A 39 -2.93 7.35 -8.19
C ALA A 39 -3.63 6.02 -7.82
N SER A 40 -2.93 4.89 -7.95
CA SER A 40 -3.48 3.57 -7.61
C SER A 40 -3.75 3.41 -6.12
N LEU A 41 -2.85 3.90 -5.27
CA LEU A 41 -2.99 3.84 -3.81
C LEU A 41 -4.19 4.67 -3.33
N THR A 42 -4.30 5.91 -3.80
CA THR A 42 -5.42 6.80 -3.45
C THR A 42 -6.76 6.28 -3.96
N ALA A 43 -6.81 5.72 -5.17
CA ALA A 43 -8.00 5.02 -5.67
C ALA A 43 -8.39 3.80 -4.83
N SER A 44 -7.43 3.18 -4.14
CA SER A 44 -7.62 2.00 -3.27
C SER A 44 -7.82 2.35 -1.79
N GLY A 45 -8.09 3.63 -1.48
CA GLY A 45 -8.43 4.11 -0.13
C GLY A 45 -7.23 4.49 0.75
N TRP A 46 -6.00 4.42 0.25
CA TRP A 46 -4.84 4.95 0.97
C TRP A 46 -4.82 6.47 0.94
N ARG A 47 -4.52 7.09 2.07
CA ARG A 47 -4.49 8.55 2.20
C ARG A 47 -3.08 9.04 2.52
N PRO A 48 -2.59 10.12 1.91
CA PRO A 48 -1.34 10.77 2.31
C PRO A 48 -1.30 11.03 3.82
N ALA A 49 -0.20 10.64 4.47
CA ALA A 49 -0.03 10.78 5.92
C ALA A 49 1.45 10.97 6.34
N PRO A 50 2.16 11.99 5.81
CA PRO A 50 3.49 12.30 6.31
C PRO A 50 3.44 12.80 7.76
N GLU A 51 4.42 12.41 8.57
CA GLU A 51 4.48 12.76 10.00
C GLU A 51 4.81 14.23 10.26
N ARG A 52 5.40 14.90 9.28
CA ARG A 52 5.79 16.30 9.36
C ARG A 52 5.56 17.01 8.03
N PRO A 53 5.48 18.36 8.05
CA PRO A 53 5.63 19.15 6.84
C PRO A 53 6.96 18.85 6.14
N VAL A 54 6.89 18.76 4.82
CA VAL A 54 8.05 18.56 3.93
C VAL A 54 8.78 19.89 3.72
N LEU A 55 10.11 19.86 3.69
CA LEU A 55 10.95 21.02 3.44
C LEU A 55 11.06 21.29 1.92
N ASP A 56 11.30 22.54 1.53
CA ASP A 56 11.27 22.90 0.11
C ASP A 56 12.34 22.18 -0.73
N PHE A 57 13.52 21.92 -0.15
CA PHE A 57 14.55 21.15 -0.85
C PHE A 57 14.12 19.69 -1.12
N GLU A 58 13.27 19.11 -0.26
CA GLU A 58 12.77 17.74 -0.45
C GLU A 58 11.76 17.69 -1.59
N LYS A 59 10.93 18.74 -1.75
CA LYS A 59 10.06 18.90 -2.92
C LYS A 59 10.89 18.96 -4.20
N THR A 60 11.93 19.81 -4.21
CA THR A 60 12.86 19.93 -5.34
C THR A 60 13.53 18.60 -5.68
N LEU A 61 14.01 17.85 -4.68
CA LEU A 61 14.65 16.54 -4.89
C LEU A 61 13.69 15.45 -5.36
N SER A 62 12.43 15.51 -4.92
CA SER A 62 11.41 14.54 -5.33
C SER A 62 10.95 14.72 -6.77
N GLY A 63 11.01 15.96 -7.29
CA GLY A 63 10.42 16.33 -8.58
C GLY A 63 8.89 16.23 -8.60
N THR A 64 8.23 16.26 -7.44
CA THR A 64 6.77 16.15 -7.31
C THR A 64 6.20 17.09 -6.24
N ASP A 65 4.90 17.36 -6.35
CA ASP A 65 4.10 18.03 -5.33
C ASP A 65 3.14 17.06 -4.61
N LEU A 66 3.48 15.76 -4.56
CA LEU A 66 2.62 14.77 -3.93
C LEU A 66 2.52 15.02 -2.41
N GLN A 67 1.29 15.12 -1.92
CA GLN A 67 1.01 15.30 -0.47
C GLN A 67 1.55 14.15 0.39
N ALA A 68 1.78 12.99 -0.21
CA ALA A 68 2.32 11.82 0.49
C ALA A 68 3.84 11.91 0.71
N LEU A 69 4.54 12.85 0.08
CA LEU A 69 5.98 13.04 0.27
C LEU A 69 6.25 13.26 1.76
N ALA A 70 7.20 12.50 2.32
CA ALA A 70 7.52 12.53 3.74
C ALA A 70 8.96 13.00 3.98
N SER A 71 9.92 12.50 3.20
CA SER A 71 11.31 12.94 3.28
C SER A 71 12.12 12.58 2.04
N CYS A 72 13.25 13.25 1.85
CA CYS A 72 14.29 12.85 0.87
C CYS A 72 15.68 12.88 1.54
N SER A 73 16.58 11.97 1.16
CA SER A 73 17.87 11.75 1.87
C SER A 73 18.88 12.90 1.75
N GLY A 74 18.71 13.83 0.81
CA GLY A 74 19.60 14.98 0.63
C GLY A 74 20.98 14.67 0.02
N THR A 75 21.33 13.40 -0.16
CA THR A 75 22.64 12.95 -0.69
C THR A 75 22.62 12.72 -2.21
N GLY A 76 21.58 13.14 -2.91
CA GLY A 76 21.39 12.97 -4.35
C GLY A 76 19.90 12.89 -4.72
N PRO A 77 19.57 13.02 -6.02
CA PRO A 77 18.19 12.94 -6.48
C PRO A 77 17.57 11.55 -6.24
N GLY A 78 16.28 11.55 -5.90
CA GLY A 78 15.39 10.41 -6.06
C GLY A 78 15.26 9.41 -4.92
N PHE A 79 16.13 9.43 -3.89
CA PHE A 79 15.86 8.70 -2.64
C PHE A 79 14.88 9.48 -1.77
N CYS A 80 13.60 9.23 -1.99
CA CYS A 80 12.50 9.86 -1.27
C CYS A 80 11.54 8.82 -0.71
N ARG A 81 10.94 9.12 0.45
CA ARG A 81 9.93 8.31 1.10
C ARG A 81 8.57 9.00 1.01
N TYR A 82 7.54 8.20 0.76
CA TYR A 82 6.14 8.62 0.73
C TYR A 82 5.35 7.79 1.73
N ASP A 83 4.55 8.47 2.56
CA ASP A 83 3.85 7.86 3.69
C ASP A 83 2.33 7.94 3.45
N TYR A 84 1.66 6.81 3.63
CA TYR A 84 0.21 6.67 3.50
C TYR A 84 -0.40 5.97 4.71
N GLN A 85 -1.70 6.14 4.91
CA GLN A 85 -2.48 5.43 5.92
C GLN A 85 -3.81 4.91 5.38
N ARG A 86 -4.27 3.77 5.89
CA ARG A 86 -5.59 3.19 5.62
C ARG A 86 -5.96 2.21 6.73
N ASP A 87 -7.15 2.35 7.30
CA ASP A 87 -7.72 1.39 8.28
C ASP A 87 -6.79 1.03 9.47
N GLY A 88 -6.06 2.03 9.98
CA GLY A 88 -5.10 1.83 11.06
C GLY A 88 -3.81 1.12 10.63
N GLN A 89 -3.55 0.98 9.33
CA GLN A 89 -2.27 0.57 8.78
C GLN A 89 -1.56 1.77 8.15
N ARG A 90 -0.24 1.75 8.20
CA ARG A 90 0.66 2.65 7.48
C ARG A 90 1.28 1.93 6.31
N LEU A 91 1.55 2.67 5.24
CA LEU A 91 2.30 2.20 4.09
C LEU A 91 3.41 3.20 3.79
N PHE A 92 4.63 2.68 3.67
CA PHE A 92 5.80 3.44 3.29
C PHE A 92 6.23 3.01 1.90
N VAL A 93 6.47 3.98 1.02
CA VAL A 93 6.94 3.75 -0.34
C VAL A 93 8.24 4.52 -0.53
N VAL A 94 9.30 3.82 -0.87
CA VAL A 94 10.61 4.42 -1.15
C VAL A 94 10.82 4.44 -2.65
N THR A 95 11.29 5.58 -3.14
CA THR A 95 11.70 5.74 -4.53
C THR A 95 13.20 5.85 -4.66
N VAL A 96 13.69 5.64 -5.89
CA VAL A 96 15.03 6.06 -6.35
C VAL A 96 14.89 6.92 -7.60
N ALA A 97 15.94 7.65 -7.97
CA ALA A 97 15.95 8.40 -9.23
C ALA A 97 15.91 7.44 -10.41
N ASP A 98 15.15 7.78 -11.45
CA ASP A 98 15.31 7.15 -12.75
C ASP A 98 16.45 7.87 -13.50
N GLY A 99 17.64 7.24 -13.54
CA GLY A 99 18.80 7.77 -14.24
C GLY A 99 18.58 7.97 -15.76
N SER A 100 17.50 7.44 -16.31
CA SER A 100 17.10 7.58 -17.72
C SER A 100 16.20 8.80 -17.95
N ARG A 101 15.72 9.44 -16.88
CA ARG A 101 14.72 10.51 -16.93
C ARG A 101 15.01 11.55 -15.83
N PRO A 102 15.77 12.61 -16.12
CA PRO A 102 16.18 13.59 -15.12
C PRO A 102 15.01 14.35 -14.48
N ASP A 103 13.87 14.40 -15.18
CA ASP A 103 12.74 15.28 -14.85
C ASP A 103 11.55 14.53 -14.25
N ASN A 104 11.63 13.20 -14.12
CA ASN A 104 10.47 12.39 -13.77
C ASN A 104 10.58 11.89 -12.34
N ALA A 105 9.58 12.29 -11.54
CA ALA A 105 9.17 11.69 -10.28
C ALA A 105 9.74 10.27 -10.06
N GLY A 106 10.43 10.05 -8.93
CA GLY A 106 11.18 8.82 -8.66
C GLY A 106 10.38 7.52 -8.89
N ILE A 107 11.10 6.44 -9.21
CA ILE A 107 10.50 5.11 -9.40
C ILE A 107 10.47 4.35 -8.08
N VAL A 108 9.41 3.58 -7.85
CA VAL A 108 9.26 2.76 -6.64
C VAL A 108 10.36 1.69 -6.60
N SER A 109 11.13 1.66 -5.52
CA SER A 109 12.17 0.65 -5.27
C SER A 109 11.76 -0.35 -4.19
N GLN A 110 11.13 0.14 -3.12
CA GLN A 110 10.74 -0.66 -1.97
C GLN A 110 9.45 -0.12 -1.35
N TRP A 111 8.71 -0.99 -0.66
CA TRP A 111 7.56 -0.60 0.13
C TRP A 111 7.27 -1.63 1.22
N TRP A 112 6.64 -1.20 2.30
CA TRP A 112 6.19 -2.06 3.38
C TRP A 112 5.04 -1.42 4.14
N THR A 113 4.26 -2.24 4.85
CA THR A 113 3.17 -1.78 5.71
C THR A 113 3.49 -2.02 7.18
N GLU A 114 3.06 -1.11 8.03
CA GLU A 114 3.13 -1.23 9.49
C GLU A 114 1.72 -1.04 10.09
N PRO A 115 1.45 -1.56 11.30
CA PRO A 115 0.27 -1.18 12.07
C PRO A 115 0.25 0.30 12.49
#